data_AF-A0A7Y0KBW1-F1
#
_entry.id   AF-A0A7Y0KBW1-F1
#
_cell.length_a   1.000
_cell.length_b   1.000
_cell.length_c   1.000
_cell.angle_alpha   90.00
_cell.angle_beta   90.00
_cell.angle_gamma   90.00
#
_symmetry.space_group_name_H-M   'P 1'
#
loop_
_entity.id
_entity.type
_entity.pdbx_description
1 polymer ?
#
loop_
_entity_poly.entity_id
_entity_poly.type
_entity_poly.pdbx_seq_one_letter_code
_entity_poly.pdbx_strand_id
1 'polypeptide(L)'
;MVALLIMVPRFIRYAAIQERLIGPDGTYPVIGRSSTYRFGAFQALAQAALQDSLPTNVTPAQVRCGLTAVVEKGIRAAGTFDEKGWLLPGVCGHQPALAESYIGIGSLYLCLAVFLPLGISENAAFWKEKDTDWSSKKIWQGEEIAIDHSI
;
A
#
# COMPACT_ATOMS: atom_id res chain seq x y z
N MET A 1 -9.12 -5.49 27.60
CA MET A 1 -9.01 -4.01 27.54
C MET A 1 -7.57 -3.52 27.36
N VAL A 2 -6.59 -3.99 28.13
CA VAL A 2 -5.17 -3.55 28.03
C VAL A 2 -4.52 -3.83 26.68
N ALA A 3 -4.79 -4.99 26.05
CA ALA A 3 -4.20 -5.34 24.75
C ALA A 3 -4.62 -4.37 23.62
N LEU A 4 -5.87 -3.90 23.62
CA LEU A 4 -6.35 -2.96 22.60
C LEU A 4 -5.65 -1.60 22.71
N LEU A 5 -5.41 -1.13 23.94
CA LEU A 5 -4.71 0.13 24.22
C LEU A 5 -3.26 0.15 23.70
N ILE A 6 -2.62 -1.03 23.58
CA ILE A 6 -1.25 -1.15 23.08
C ILE A 6 -1.23 -1.40 21.57
N MET A 7 -2.15 -2.24 21.06
CA MET A 7 -2.12 -2.67 19.66
C MET A 7 -2.60 -1.61 18.69
N VAL A 8 -3.59 -0.80 19.06
CA VAL A 8 -4.12 0.25 18.17
C VAL A 8 -3.06 1.30 17.83
N PRO A 9 -2.32 1.91 18.78
CA PRO A 9 -1.25 2.86 18.44
C PRO A 9 -0.15 2.25 17.55
N ARG A 10 0.20 0.98 17.78
CA ARG A 10 1.19 0.26 16.96
C ARG A 10 0.70 0.01 15.54
N PHE A 11 -0.57 -0.34 15.39
CA PHE A 11 -1.20 -0.50 14.07
C PHE A 11 -1.21 0.82 13.29
N ILE A 12 -1.64 1.91 13.93
CA ILE A 12 -1.63 3.26 13.32
C ILE A 12 -0.21 3.66 12.94
N ARG A 13 0.78 3.41 13.82
CA ARG A 13 2.19 3.68 13.49
C ARG A 13 2.68 2.85 12.31
N TYR A 14 2.30 1.58 12.23
CA TYR A 14 2.68 0.74 11.10
C TYR A 14 2.05 1.22 9.79
N ALA A 15 0.80 1.67 9.81
CA ALA A 15 0.17 2.32 8.65
C ALA A 15 0.92 3.61 8.24
N ALA A 16 1.35 4.44 9.20
CA ALA A 16 2.18 5.62 8.92
C ALA A 16 3.50 5.25 8.21
N ILE A 17 4.16 4.19 8.68
CA ILE A 17 5.39 3.69 8.06
C ILE A 17 5.11 3.21 6.65
N GLN A 18 4.03 2.44 6.43
CA GLN A 18 3.65 1.99 5.09
C GLN A 18 3.40 3.18 4.15
N GLU A 19 2.69 4.22 4.56
CA GLU A 19 2.46 5.40 3.70
C GLU A 19 3.78 6.07 3.28
N ARG A 20 4.73 6.17 4.21
CA ARG A 20 6.06 6.76 3.96
C ARG A 20 6.97 5.89 3.11
N LEU A 21 6.76 4.57 3.09
CA LEU A 21 7.50 3.64 2.24
C LEU A 21 7.09 3.70 0.77
N ILE A 22 5.95 4.33 0.45
CA ILE A 22 5.55 4.59 -0.93
C ILE A 22 6.49 5.65 -1.52
N GLY A 23 7.39 5.25 -2.40
CA GLY A 23 8.25 6.12 -3.18
C GLY A 23 7.47 7.11 -4.06
N PRO A 24 8.12 8.16 -4.58
CA PRO A 24 7.45 9.25 -5.31
C PRO A 24 6.75 8.80 -6.61
N ASP A 25 7.12 7.63 -7.14
CA ASP A 25 6.57 7.02 -8.36
C ASP A 25 5.79 5.72 -8.07
N GLY A 26 5.46 5.45 -6.80
CA GLY A 26 4.78 4.22 -6.37
C GLY A 26 5.71 3.01 -6.20
N THR A 27 7.03 3.18 -6.37
CA THR A 27 8.00 2.15 -5.95
C THR A 27 8.03 2.02 -4.43
N TYR A 28 8.57 0.91 -3.93
CA TYR A 28 8.78 0.71 -2.50
C TYR A 28 9.88 -0.34 -2.29
N PRO A 29 10.52 -0.38 -1.11
CA PRO A 29 11.51 -1.40 -0.81
C PRO A 29 10.90 -2.80 -0.85
N VAL A 30 11.49 -3.67 -1.68
CA VAL A 30 11.10 -5.09 -1.75
C VAL A 30 11.85 -5.85 -0.67
N ILE A 31 11.20 -6.05 0.48
CA ILE A 31 11.82 -6.65 1.68
C ILE A 31 11.04 -7.89 2.10
N GLY A 32 11.79 -8.97 2.36
CA GLY A 32 11.25 -10.18 2.96
C GLY A 32 10.68 -11.18 1.96
N ARG A 33 10.15 -12.25 2.53
CA ARG A 33 9.51 -13.35 1.80
C ARG A 33 8.12 -12.94 1.30
N SER A 34 7.62 -13.63 0.30
CA SER A 34 6.28 -13.40 -0.26
C SER A 34 6.07 -12.00 -0.85
N SER A 35 7.17 -11.39 -1.31
CA SER A 35 7.17 -10.13 -2.05
C SER A 35 6.36 -10.20 -3.36
N THR A 36 6.17 -11.41 -3.90
CA THR A 36 5.35 -11.68 -5.09
C THR A 36 3.86 -11.37 -4.90
N TYR A 37 3.41 -11.05 -3.68
CA TYR A 37 2.09 -10.44 -3.44
C TYR A 37 2.06 -8.95 -3.78
N ARG A 38 3.15 -8.39 -4.33
CA ARG A 38 3.23 -7.03 -4.89
C ARG A 38 2.77 -6.01 -3.86
N PHE A 39 1.70 -5.30 -4.18
CA PHE A 39 1.09 -4.23 -3.40
C PHE A 39 0.31 -4.72 -2.17
N GLY A 40 0.16 -6.04 -1.97
CA GLY A 40 -0.34 -6.62 -0.72
C GLY A 40 0.52 -6.27 0.50
N ALA A 41 1.77 -5.84 0.28
CA ALA A 41 2.63 -5.27 1.32
C ALA A 41 1.95 -4.09 2.06
N PHE A 42 1.01 -3.38 1.43
CA PHE A 42 0.35 -2.20 1.98
C PHE A 42 -1.00 -2.49 2.65
N GLN A 43 -1.25 -3.76 3.02
CA GLN A 43 -2.53 -4.16 3.62
C GLN A 43 -2.87 -3.40 4.91
N ALA A 44 -1.89 -3.04 5.75
CA ALA A 44 -2.16 -2.37 7.01
C ALA A 44 -2.59 -0.91 6.80
N LEU A 45 -1.98 -0.21 5.84
CA LEU A 45 -2.40 1.13 5.44
C LEU A 45 -3.80 1.11 4.82
N ALA A 46 -4.06 0.14 3.95
CA ALA A 46 -5.37 -0.09 3.34
C ALA A 46 -6.46 -0.37 4.40
N GLN A 47 -6.16 -1.22 5.38
CA GLN A 47 -7.04 -1.51 6.52
C GLN A 47 -7.26 -0.28 7.40
N ALA A 48 -6.20 0.50 7.66
CA ALA A 48 -6.31 1.72 8.46
C ALA A 48 -7.20 2.77 7.80
N ALA A 49 -7.14 2.90 6.46
CA ALA A 49 -8.06 3.75 5.71
C ALA A 49 -9.52 3.27 5.81
N LEU A 50 -9.76 1.96 5.66
CA LEU A 50 -11.10 1.39 5.79
C LEU A 50 -11.70 1.61 7.19
N GLN A 51 -10.88 1.53 8.24
CA GLN A 51 -11.30 1.67 9.63
C GLN A 51 -11.28 3.11 10.16
N ASP A 52 -11.04 4.11 9.29
CA ASP A 52 -10.86 5.51 9.69
C ASP A 52 -9.85 5.68 10.85
N SER A 53 -8.76 4.92 10.78
CA SER A 53 -7.71 4.83 11.80
C SER A 53 -6.37 5.29 11.25
N LEU A 54 -6.38 6.33 10.41
CA LEU A 54 -5.17 6.91 9.82
C LEU A 54 -4.40 7.76 10.84
N PRO A 55 -3.07 7.90 10.67
CA PRO A 55 -2.29 8.87 11.45
C PRO A 55 -2.81 10.28 11.24
N THR A 56 -2.75 11.13 12.27
CA THR A 56 -3.32 12.50 12.25
C THR A 56 -2.81 13.37 11.10
N ASN A 57 -1.57 13.14 10.65
CA ASN A 57 -0.92 13.94 9.60
C ASN A 57 -1.01 13.29 8.21
N VAL A 58 -1.77 12.21 8.06
CA VAL A 58 -1.97 11.49 6.81
C VAL A 58 -3.44 11.56 6.43
N THR A 59 -3.75 12.25 5.35
CA THR A 59 -5.13 12.41 4.90
C THR A 59 -5.62 11.19 4.09
N PRO A 60 -6.94 10.91 4.08
CA PRO A 60 -7.51 9.85 3.24
C PRO A 60 -7.15 9.97 1.75
N ALA A 61 -7.13 11.19 1.21
CA ALA A 61 -6.77 11.44 -0.19
C ALA A 61 -5.30 11.08 -0.50
N GLN A 62 -4.38 11.36 0.42
CA GLN A 62 -2.97 10.94 0.28
C GLN A 62 -2.86 9.41 0.20
N VAL A 63 -3.60 8.70 1.05
CA VAL A 63 -3.61 7.23 1.03
C VAL A 63 -4.20 6.71 -0.28
N ARG A 64 -5.31 7.28 -0.76
CA ARG A 64 -5.89 6.93 -2.08
C ARG A 64 -4.85 7.08 -3.18
N CYS A 65 -4.19 8.23 -3.27
CA CYS A 65 -3.24 8.54 -4.34
C CYS A 65 -1.99 7.65 -4.25
N GLY A 66 -1.42 7.50 -3.05
CA GLY A 66 -0.25 6.66 -2.82
C GLY A 66 -0.51 5.19 -3.14
N LEU A 67 -1.58 4.60 -2.61
CA LEU A 67 -1.93 3.20 -2.89
C LEU A 67 -2.22 2.98 -4.38
N THR A 68 -2.88 3.95 -5.04
CA THR A 68 -3.10 3.90 -6.50
C THR A 68 -1.78 3.83 -7.25
N ALA A 69 -0.80 4.68 -6.90
CA ALA A 69 0.52 4.67 -7.53
C ALA A 69 1.24 3.32 -7.35
N VAL A 70 1.16 2.72 -6.15
CA VAL A 70 1.75 1.39 -5.88
C VAL A 70 1.08 0.30 -6.73
N VAL A 71 -0.25 0.31 -6.82
CA VAL A 71 -1.00 -0.65 -7.64
C VAL A 71 -0.62 -0.50 -9.10
N GLU A 72 -0.65 0.71 -9.63
CA GLU A 72 -0.28 0.99 -11.02
C GLU A 72 1.14 0.54 -11.34
N LYS A 73 2.10 0.81 -10.44
CA LYS A 73 3.49 0.35 -10.59
C LYS A 73 3.57 -1.17 -10.67
N GLY A 74 2.81 -1.87 -9.84
CA GLY A 74 2.81 -3.34 -9.75
C GLY A 74 2.13 -4.04 -10.93
N ILE A 75 1.11 -3.43 -11.55
CA ILE A 75 0.30 -4.08 -12.60
C ILE A 75 0.66 -3.68 -14.03
N ARG A 76 1.18 -2.47 -14.25
CA ARG A 76 1.42 -1.95 -15.61
C ARG A 76 2.69 -2.51 -16.27
N ALA A 77 3.56 -3.15 -15.52
CA ALA A 77 4.78 -3.73 -16.06
C ALA A 77 4.46 -4.88 -17.03
N ALA A 78 5.18 -4.93 -18.15
CA ALA A 78 5.04 -5.98 -19.14
C ALA A 78 5.29 -7.37 -18.52
N GLY A 79 4.47 -8.35 -18.91
CA GLY A 79 4.55 -9.70 -18.37
C GLY A 79 4.01 -9.85 -16.93
N THR A 80 3.29 -8.87 -16.39
CA THR A 80 2.60 -9.05 -15.09
C THR A 80 1.48 -10.08 -15.18
N PHE A 81 0.83 -10.18 -16.33
CA PHE A 81 -0.24 -11.12 -16.60
C PHE A 81 0.15 -12.10 -17.71
N ASP A 82 -0.34 -13.34 -17.62
CA ASP A 82 -0.29 -14.29 -18.71
C ASP A 82 -1.33 -13.98 -19.80
N GLU A 83 -1.34 -14.77 -20.88
CA GLU A 83 -2.28 -14.61 -22.00
C GLU A 83 -3.76 -14.78 -21.62
N LYS A 84 -4.03 -15.37 -20.44
CA LYS A 84 -5.38 -15.58 -19.90
C LYS A 84 -5.76 -14.53 -18.86
N GLY A 85 -4.89 -13.55 -18.58
CA GLY A 85 -5.12 -12.50 -17.61
C GLY A 85 -4.81 -12.88 -16.16
N TRP A 86 -4.11 -13.99 -15.91
CA TRP A 86 -3.68 -14.37 -14.56
C TRP A 86 -2.37 -13.69 -14.18
N LEU A 87 -2.26 -13.25 -12.92
CA LEU A 87 -1.00 -12.75 -12.38
C LEU A 87 0.10 -13.80 -12.51
N LEU A 88 1.27 -13.38 -12.99
CA LEU A 88 2.50 -14.16 -12.99
C LEU A 88 3.35 -13.81 -11.75
N PRO A 89 4.16 -14.75 -11.23
CA PRO A 89 4.97 -14.50 -10.04
C PRO A 89 5.99 -13.37 -10.27
N GLY A 90 6.02 -12.39 -9.38
CA GLY A 90 6.96 -11.27 -9.41
C GLY A 90 6.45 -10.05 -8.65
N VAL A 91 7.27 -9.02 -8.53
CA VAL A 91 6.89 -7.72 -7.96
C VAL A 91 6.46 -6.74 -9.06
N CYS A 92 7.20 -6.75 -10.17
CA CYS A 92 7.02 -5.88 -11.33
C CYS A 92 7.35 -6.70 -12.59
N GLY A 93 6.32 -7.11 -13.35
CA GLY A 93 6.47 -8.10 -14.43
C GLY A 93 6.59 -9.54 -13.93
N HIS A 94 7.16 -10.42 -14.76
CA HIS A 94 7.39 -11.84 -14.45
C HIS A 94 8.82 -12.05 -13.91
N GLN A 95 8.92 -12.35 -12.61
CA GLN A 95 10.17 -12.52 -11.86
C GLN A 95 10.09 -13.79 -10.99
N PRO A 96 10.12 -14.99 -11.59
CA PRO A 96 9.79 -16.24 -10.90
C PRO A 96 10.81 -16.61 -9.80
N ALA A 97 12.05 -16.12 -9.90
CA ALA A 97 13.08 -16.33 -8.88
C ALA A 97 12.74 -15.68 -7.52
N LEU A 98 11.79 -14.74 -7.48
CA LEU A 98 11.31 -14.13 -6.23
C LEU A 98 10.23 -14.97 -5.55
N ALA A 99 9.71 -16.01 -6.21
CA ALA A 99 8.65 -16.86 -5.68
C ALA A 99 9.23 -17.98 -4.81
N GLU A 100 8.73 -18.12 -3.58
CA GLU A 100 9.02 -19.31 -2.79
C GLU A 100 8.32 -20.56 -3.38
N SER A 101 8.79 -21.75 -2.99
CA SER A 101 8.32 -23.04 -3.54
C SER A 101 6.82 -23.33 -3.35
N TYR A 102 6.17 -22.66 -2.39
CA TYR A 102 4.73 -22.79 -2.11
C TYR A 102 3.88 -21.71 -2.81
N ILE A 103 4.50 -20.77 -3.53
CA ILE A 103 3.77 -19.74 -4.26
C ILE A 103 3.13 -20.36 -5.50
N GLY A 104 1.82 -20.16 -5.64
CA GLY A 104 1.07 -20.51 -6.83
C GLY A 104 0.28 -19.31 -7.32
N ILE A 105 -0.28 -19.41 -8.53
CA ILE A 105 -1.05 -18.30 -9.15
C ILE A 105 -2.15 -17.78 -8.22
N GLY A 106 -2.84 -18.66 -7.50
CA GLY A 106 -3.88 -18.27 -6.55
C GLY A 106 -3.38 -17.44 -5.36
N SER A 107 -2.19 -17.74 -4.81
CA SER A 107 -1.67 -17.00 -3.66
C SER A 107 -1.23 -15.58 -4.02
N LEU A 108 -0.89 -15.32 -5.29
CA LEU A 108 -0.53 -13.98 -5.77
C LEU A 108 -1.62 -12.94 -5.50
N TYR A 109 -2.89 -13.37 -5.49
CA TYR A 109 -4.04 -12.51 -5.24
C TYR A 109 -4.21 -12.05 -3.79
N LEU A 110 -3.33 -12.46 -2.87
CA LEU A 110 -3.18 -11.76 -1.59
C LEU A 110 -2.81 -10.28 -1.77
N CYS A 111 -2.31 -9.91 -2.96
CA CYS A 111 -2.16 -8.51 -3.36
C CYS A 111 -3.46 -7.70 -3.21
N LEU A 112 -4.62 -8.32 -3.39
CA LEU A 112 -5.92 -7.64 -3.34
C LEU A 112 -6.27 -7.04 -1.98
N ALA A 113 -5.54 -7.38 -0.91
CA ALA A 113 -5.69 -6.73 0.39
C ALA A 113 -5.46 -5.20 0.33
N VAL A 114 -4.78 -4.68 -0.70
CA VAL A 114 -4.69 -3.23 -0.90
C VAL A 114 -6.04 -2.57 -1.20
N PHE A 115 -7.01 -3.33 -1.71
CA PHE A 115 -8.33 -2.84 -2.14
C PHE A 115 -9.36 -2.79 -1.00
N LEU A 116 -8.97 -3.04 0.24
CA LEU A 116 -9.84 -2.84 1.41
C LEU A 116 -10.55 -1.48 1.43
N PRO A 117 -9.95 -0.35 0.99
CA PRO A 117 -10.63 0.95 0.91
C PRO A 117 -11.85 0.98 -0.01
N LEU A 118 -12.05 -0.01 -0.89
CA LEU A 118 -13.29 -0.11 -1.68
C LEU A 118 -14.54 -0.31 -0.80
N GLY A 119 -14.38 -0.69 0.48
CA GLY A 119 -15.46 -0.71 1.46
C GLY A 119 -15.83 0.68 2.03
N ILE A 120 -15.08 1.74 1.71
CA ILE A 120 -15.35 3.10 2.17
C ILE A 120 -16.50 3.70 1.36
N SER A 121 -17.46 4.34 2.05
CA SER A 121 -18.60 5.04 1.41
C SER A 121 -18.13 6.03 0.35
N GLU A 122 -18.77 6.02 -0.83
CA GLU A 122 -18.50 6.93 -1.96
C GLU A 122 -18.58 8.44 -1.62
N ASN A 123 -19.25 8.79 -0.51
CA ASN A 123 -19.38 10.17 -0.04
C ASN A 123 -18.28 10.58 0.96
N ALA A 124 -17.42 9.66 1.37
CA ALA A 124 -16.33 9.95 2.30
C ALA A 124 -15.22 10.79 1.65
N ALA A 125 -14.47 11.50 2.49
CA ALA A 125 -13.30 12.29 2.09
C ALA A 125 -12.30 11.47 1.27
N PHE A 126 -12.13 10.17 1.57
CA PHE A 126 -11.28 9.27 0.81
C PHE A 126 -11.57 9.28 -0.70
N TRP A 127 -12.82 9.46 -1.13
CA TRP A 127 -13.19 9.51 -2.55
C TRP A 127 -13.48 10.92 -3.06
N LYS A 128 -13.99 11.82 -2.22
CA LYS A 128 -14.44 13.16 -2.63
C LYS A 128 -13.34 14.21 -2.63
N GLU A 129 -12.36 14.10 -1.74
CA GLU A 129 -11.29 15.10 -1.65
C GLU A 129 -10.41 15.07 -2.89
N LYS A 130 -9.81 16.21 -3.21
CA LYS A 130 -8.89 16.36 -4.33
C LYS A 130 -7.68 15.45 -4.16
N ASP A 131 -7.14 14.99 -5.28
CA ASP A 131 -5.88 14.23 -5.28
C ASP A 131 -4.80 15.02 -4.53
N THR A 132 -4.08 14.31 -3.67
CA THR A 132 -3.09 14.90 -2.77
C THR A 132 -1.85 14.02 -2.76
N ASP A 133 -0.68 14.64 -2.93
CA ASP A 133 0.59 13.93 -2.92
C ASP A 133 0.90 13.35 -1.52
N TRP A 134 1.41 12.11 -1.49
CA TRP A 134 1.79 11.40 -0.27
C TRP A 134 3.17 11.85 0.23
N SER A 135 3.53 11.45 1.45
CA SER A 135 4.71 11.98 2.17
C SER A 135 5.99 11.95 1.35
N SER A 136 6.35 10.79 0.78
CA SER A 136 7.60 10.66 0.00
C SER A 136 7.58 11.54 -1.24
N LYS A 137 6.46 11.58 -1.97
CA LYS A 137 6.35 12.42 -3.18
C LYS A 137 6.55 13.90 -2.88
N LYS A 138 5.90 14.39 -1.82
CA LYS A 138 6.08 15.75 -1.29
C LYS A 138 7.55 16.05 -0.94
N ILE A 139 8.21 15.16 -0.19
CA ILE A 139 9.62 15.30 0.17
C ILE A 139 10.50 15.42 -1.09
N TRP A 140 10.30 14.55 -2.07
CA TRP A 140 11.09 14.53 -3.31
C TRP A 140 10.77 15.70 -4.26
N GLN A 141 9.66 16.41 -4.04
CA GLN A 141 9.33 17.67 -4.71
C GLN A 141 9.86 18.91 -3.95
N GLY A 142 10.46 18.73 -2.77
CA GLY A 142 10.94 19.82 -1.94
C GLY A 142 9.84 20.53 -1.14
N GLU A 143 8.66 19.92 -0.99
CA GLU A 143 7.58 20.45 -0.16
C GLU A 143 7.88 20.26 1.33
N GLU A 144 7.37 21.18 2.15
CA GLU A 144 7.48 21.10 3.59
C GLU A 144 6.53 20.02 4.15
N ILE A 145 7.07 19.14 5.01
CA ILE A 145 6.28 18.13 5.71
C ILE A 145 6.68 18.04 7.19
N ALA A 146 5.80 17.50 8.03
CA ALA A 146 6.11 17.25 9.43
C ALA A 146 7.18 16.15 9.61
N ILE A 147 8.05 16.35 10.59
CA ILE A 147 9.04 15.36 11.04
C ILE A 147 8.37 14.03 11.47
N ASP A 148 9.02 12.89 11.18
CA ASP A 148 8.55 11.59 11.70
C ASP A 148 8.77 11.49 13.21
N HIS A 149 7.83 10.90 13.91
CA HIS A 149 8.00 10.57 15.32
C HIS A 149 7.57 9.12 15.61
N SER A 150 8.20 8.52 16.62
CA SER A 150 7.79 7.23 17.17
C SER A 150 6.55 7.38 18.06
N ILE A 151 5.96 6.25 18.42
CA ILE A 151 4.92 6.14 19.47
C ILE A 151 5.54 5.91 20.85
#